data_AF-A0A3N5H2Z5-F1
#
_entry.id   AF-A0A3N5H2Z5-F1
#
_cell.length_a   1.000
_cell.length_b   1.000
_cell.length_c   1.000
_cell.angle_alpha   90.00
_cell.angle_beta   90.00
_cell.angle_gamma   90.00
#
_symmetry.space_group_name_H-M   'P 1'
#
loop_
_entity.id
_entity.type
_entity.pdbx_description
1 polymer ?
#
loop_
_entity_poly.entity_id
_entity_poly.type
_entity_poly.pdbx_seq_one_letter_code
_entity_poly.pdbx_strand_id
1 'polypeptide(L)'
;MLCLAALASASEPLQTAFSYEPFNARVPVVREGSYVVNAKVRPLLLFWIGRDNVGEARLTWREDSGGRRTFEFLIGSDPARAPRRINRWGFIVEELNDGNAEVLGVMKQSNEETLEEAEAQIARLDVVSTFKAARTTITGSRAVSGVMTVHAPAHLTYREIDELLALLPAEPPRVRTLELPSGTQKGFLVAMDSLIGASVGPCRTTSGAGDVPTVPYLYNQTLYDLSLLSCDFEPELRTKTDTFADVVDGRFQIRNRTTKYETKFRVFYGTSGELRELPVRAVFRPRWWMEVELVLDRSAGGAADTEN
;
A
#
# COMPACT_ATOMS: atom_id res chain seq x y z
N MET A 1 14.19 -11.90 20.45
CA MET A 1 15.24 -12.72 21.10
C MET A 1 15.20 -14.11 20.45
N LEU A 2 16.37 -14.65 20.07
CA LEU A 2 16.67 -15.96 19.41
C LEU A 2 16.41 -16.05 17.87
N CYS A 3 17.38 -16.22 16.96
CA CYS A 3 18.43 -17.25 16.68
C CYS A 3 17.86 -18.63 16.28
N LEU A 4 18.41 -19.46 15.38
CA LEU A 4 19.32 -19.45 14.20
C LEU A 4 19.41 -20.93 13.72
N ALA A 5 19.82 -21.21 12.47
CA ALA A 5 20.20 -22.51 11.85
C ALA A 5 19.04 -23.42 11.32
N ALA A 6 19.12 -24.14 10.19
CA ALA A 6 20.25 -24.61 9.37
C ALA A 6 19.87 -24.78 7.86
N LEU A 7 20.92 -24.90 7.02
CA LEU A 7 20.95 -25.10 5.56
C LEU A 7 20.57 -26.52 5.09
N ALA A 8 20.01 -26.65 3.88
CA ALA A 8 20.40 -27.68 2.90
C ALA A 8 19.84 -27.38 1.49
N SER A 9 20.69 -27.63 0.50
CA SER A 9 20.56 -27.33 -0.93
C SER A 9 19.63 -28.31 -1.66
N ALA A 10 18.78 -27.78 -2.54
CA ALA A 10 18.27 -28.49 -3.71
C ALA A 10 18.25 -27.49 -4.87
N SER A 11 19.02 -27.78 -5.90
CA SER A 11 19.12 -27.02 -7.14
C SER A 11 17.83 -27.15 -7.95
N GLU A 12 16.95 -26.16 -7.85
CA GLU A 12 15.84 -25.90 -8.75
C GLU A 12 16.27 -24.87 -9.83
N PRO A 13 15.65 -24.86 -11.02
CA PRO A 13 16.13 -24.10 -12.16
C PRO A 13 16.20 -22.62 -11.81
N LEU A 14 17.29 -21.96 -12.23
CA LEU A 14 17.59 -20.55 -12.07
C LEU A 14 16.31 -19.69 -12.10
N GLN A 15 15.75 -19.44 -10.92
CA GLN A 15 14.86 -18.32 -10.68
C GLN A 15 15.70 -17.11 -11.07
N THR A 16 15.26 -16.40 -12.10
CA THR A 16 15.81 -15.09 -12.42
C THR A 16 15.78 -14.31 -11.11
N ALA A 17 16.96 -14.03 -10.56
CA ALA A 17 17.07 -13.21 -9.36
C ALA A 17 16.22 -11.97 -9.58
N PHE A 18 15.39 -11.62 -8.59
CA PHE A 18 14.63 -10.39 -8.63
C PHE A 18 15.60 -9.25 -8.92
N SER A 19 15.53 -8.76 -10.16
CA SER A 19 16.30 -7.64 -10.61
C SER A 19 15.39 -6.45 -10.41
N TYR A 20 15.73 -5.63 -9.41
CA TYR A 20 15.28 -4.25 -9.33
C TYR A 20 15.94 -3.45 -10.48
N GLU A 21 15.75 -3.89 -11.72
CA GLU A 21 15.76 -2.93 -12.80
C GLU A 21 14.53 -2.05 -12.57
N PRO A 22 14.66 -0.72 -12.67
CA PRO A 22 13.58 0.20 -12.37
C PRO A 22 12.31 -0.29 -13.06
N PHE A 23 11.29 -0.59 -12.26
CA PHE A 23 9.98 -1.14 -12.66
C PHE A 23 9.34 -0.37 -13.84
N ASN A 24 9.80 0.87 -14.05
CA ASN A 24 9.49 1.74 -15.17
C ASN A 24 9.68 1.17 -16.59
N ALA A 25 10.52 0.15 -16.82
CA ALA A 25 10.96 -0.15 -18.19
C ALA A 25 10.30 -1.32 -18.93
N ARG A 26 9.52 -2.20 -18.25
CA ARG A 26 9.10 -3.49 -18.87
C ARG A 26 7.60 -3.61 -19.17
N VAL A 27 6.75 -2.89 -18.44
CA VAL A 27 5.29 -3.04 -18.52
C VAL A 27 4.64 -1.66 -18.62
N PRO A 28 3.78 -1.40 -19.62
CA PRO A 28 3.16 -0.10 -19.80
C PRO A 28 2.18 0.21 -18.66
N VAL A 29 2.09 1.49 -18.29
CA VAL A 29 1.08 1.98 -17.35
C VAL A 29 -0.27 1.95 -18.05
N VAL A 30 -1.25 1.26 -17.46
CA VAL A 30 -2.63 1.22 -17.96
C VAL A 30 -3.56 2.09 -17.13
N ARG A 31 -3.18 2.40 -15.88
CA ARG A 31 -3.92 3.30 -15.00
C ARG A 31 -2.99 3.89 -13.95
N GLU A 32 -3.19 5.15 -13.62
CA GLU A 32 -2.48 5.81 -12.52
C GLU A 32 -3.42 6.76 -11.76
N GLY A 33 -3.25 6.80 -10.44
CA GLY A 33 -3.83 7.80 -9.57
C GLY A 33 -2.73 8.53 -8.80
N SER A 34 -2.71 9.85 -8.91
CA SER A 34 -1.87 10.73 -8.08
C SER A 34 -2.72 11.37 -6.99
N TYR A 35 -2.20 11.44 -5.76
CA TYR A 35 -2.99 11.83 -4.59
C TYR A 35 -2.26 12.87 -3.75
N VAL A 36 -3.03 13.81 -3.21
CA VAL A 36 -2.60 14.68 -2.12
C VAL A 36 -2.85 13.96 -0.79
N VAL A 37 -1.86 14.00 0.10
CA VAL A 37 -1.97 13.47 1.46
C VAL A 37 -2.36 14.60 2.41
N ASN A 38 -3.43 14.40 3.17
CA ASN A 38 -3.80 15.24 4.31
C ASN A 38 -3.56 14.43 5.60
N ALA A 39 -3.21 15.11 6.69
CA ALA A 39 -3.03 14.46 7.99
C ALA A 39 -3.74 15.23 9.09
N LYS A 40 -4.36 14.50 10.00
CA LYS A 40 -4.90 15.05 11.24
C LYS A 40 -4.28 14.35 12.43
N VAL A 41 -3.97 15.13 13.45
CA VAL A 41 -3.48 14.65 14.74
C VAL A 41 -4.44 15.08 15.84
N ARG A 42 -4.55 14.28 16.90
CA ARG A 42 -5.37 14.58 18.07
C ARG A 42 -4.49 14.71 19.32
N PRO A 43 -4.01 15.92 19.65
CA PRO A 43 -3.25 16.14 20.87
C PRO A 43 -4.15 15.93 22.10
N LEU A 44 -3.65 15.19 23.10
CA LEU A 44 -4.24 15.08 24.44
C LEU A 44 -5.74 14.72 24.48
N LEU A 45 -6.25 13.96 23.51
CA LEU A 45 -7.66 13.54 23.40
C LEU A 45 -8.69 14.68 23.24
N LEU A 46 -8.31 15.95 23.09
CA LEU A 46 -9.26 17.06 23.10
C LEU A 46 -9.94 17.28 21.74
N PHE A 47 -9.18 17.68 20.71
CA PHE A 47 -9.70 17.99 19.37
C PHE A 47 -8.74 17.56 18.25
N TRP A 48 -9.29 17.33 17.05
CA TRP A 48 -8.49 17.02 15.86
C TRP A 48 -7.94 18.31 15.25
N ILE A 49 -6.64 18.34 15.00
CA ILE A 49 -5.95 19.41 14.29
C ILE A 49 -5.44 18.81 12.98
N GLY A 50 -5.89 19.37 11.86
CA GLY A 50 -5.54 18.91 10.53
C GLY A 50 -4.59 19.85 9.81
N ARG A 51 -3.76 19.30 8.95
CA ARG A 51 -3.07 20.04 7.89
C ARG A 51 -3.32 19.33 6.57
N ASP A 52 -3.58 20.15 5.56
CA ASP A 52 -3.77 19.68 4.19
C ASP A 52 -2.43 19.68 3.46
N ASN A 53 -2.35 18.86 2.41
CA ASN A 53 -1.20 18.82 1.51
C ASN A 53 0.13 18.61 2.24
N VAL A 54 0.16 17.60 3.11
CA VAL A 54 1.33 17.24 3.92
C VAL A 54 2.29 16.29 3.19
N GLY A 55 1.92 15.84 1.99
CA GLY A 55 2.66 14.85 1.22
C GLY A 55 1.89 14.41 -0.02
N GLU A 56 2.39 13.36 -0.65
CA GLU A 56 1.87 12.82 -1.91
C GLU A 56 1.75 11.29 -1.83
N ALA A 57 0.85 10.72 -2.63
CA ALA A 57 0.81 9.30 -2.89
C ALA A 57 0.56 9.03 -4.36
N ARG A 58 0.98 7.86 -4.84
CA ARG A 58 0.78 7.39 -6.20
C ARG A 58 0.37 5.93 -6.19
N LEU A 59 -0.65 5.60 -6.96
CA LEU A 59 -1.12 4.24 -7.20
C LEU A 59 -1.06 3.97 -8.69
N THR A 60 -0.24 3.02 -9.12
CA THR A 60 0.01 2.74 -10.53
C THR A 60 -0.33 1.29 -10.83
N TRP A 61 -1.08 1.06 -11.90
CA TRP A 61 -1.36 -0.24 -12.48
C TRP A 61 -0.62 -0.36 -13.80
N ARG A 62 0.08 -1.46 -13.97
CA ARG A 62 0.76 -1.80 -15.21
C ARG A 62 0.28 -3.17 -15.68
N GLU A 63 0.12 -3.31 -16.99
CA GLU A 63 -0.26 -4.59 -17.60
C GLU A 63 0.44 -4.78 -18.94
N ASP A 64 0.98 -5.97 -19.22
CA ASP A 64 1.53 -6.31 -20.52
C ASP A 64 0.60 -7.23 -21.32
N SER A 65 0.89 -7.40 -22.60
CA SER A 65 0.15 -8.32 -23.47
C SER A 65 0.29 -9.79 -23.08
N GLY A 66 1.26 -10.13 -22.22
CA GLY A 66 1.47 -11.47 -21.69
C GLY A 66 0.63 -11.77 -20.44
N GLY A 67 -0.21 -10.82 -19.98
CA GLY A 67 -1.05 -10.99 -18.79
C GLY A 67 -0.30 -10.74 -17.48
N ARG A 68 0.93 -10.22 -17.53
CA ARG A 68 1.63 -9.74 -16.35
C ARG A 68 0.94 -8.48 -15.87
N ARG A 69 0.68 -8.41 -14.56
CA ARG A 69 0.06 -7.23 -13.92
C ARG A 69 0.88 -6.78 -12.73
N THR A 70 1.15 -5.48 -12.63
CA THR A 70 1.90 -4.91 -11.53
C THR A 70 1.09 -3.80 -10.87
N PHE A 71 0.97 -3.86 -9.55
CA PHE A 71 0.34 -2.84 -8.73
C PHE A 71 1.41 -2.19 -7.86
N GLU A 72 1.51 -0.86 -7.93
CA GLU A 72 2.49 -0.08 -7.17
C GLU A 72 1.76 0.97 -6.34
N PHE A 73 2.07 1.05 -5.05
CA PHE A 73 1.56 2.09 -4.17
C PHE A 73 2.70 2.75 -3.40
N LEU A 74 2.90 4.04 -3.63
CA LEU A 74 3.83 4.91 -2.91
C LEU A 74 3.02 5.92 -2.10
N ILE A 75 3.36 6.11 -0.83
CA ILE A 75 2.77 7.16 0.01
C ILE A 75 3.86 7.75 0.87
N GLY A 76 3.91 9.08 0.98
CA GLY A 76 4.81 9.73 1.91
C GLY A 76 4.40 11.13 2.29
N SER A 77 4.73 11.49 3.52
CA SER A 77 4.68 12.86 4.00
C SER A 77 5.96 13.62 3.61
N ASP A 78 5.82 14.87 3.21
CA ASP A 78 6.91 15.80 3.00
C ASP A 78 7.30 16.47 4.34
N PRO A 79 8.54 16.29 4.86
CA PRO A 79 8.96 16.87 6.12
C PRO A 79 8.79 18.40 6.21
N ALA A 80 8.86 19.12 5.09
CA ALA A 80 8.68 20.57 5.06
C ALA A 80 7.21 20.99 5.24
N ARG A 81 6.27 20.11 4.89
CA ARG A 81 4.82 20.37 4.96
C ARG A 81 4.14 19.64 6.12
N ALA A 82 4.68 18.51 6.56
CA ALA A 82 4.10 17.67 7.60
C ALA A 82 4.03 18.37 8.96
N PRO A 83 2.91 18.26 9.69
CA PRO A 83 2.83 18.70 11.07
C PRO A 83 3.99 18.13 11.88
N ARG A 84 4.74 19.01 12.55
CA ARG A 84 5.91 18.67 13.37
C ARG A 84 7.02 17.91 12.64
N ARG A 85 7.08 18.02 11.31
CA ARG A 85 8.11 17.42 10.44
C ARG A 85 8.15 15.89 10.50
N ILE A 86 7.04 15.26 10.87
CA ILE A 86 6.93 13.79 10.88
C ILE A 86 7.05 13.30 9.44
N ASN A 87 8.17 12.66 9.12
CA ASN A 87 8.42 12.02 7.83
C ASN A 87 8.12 10.53 7.93
N ARG A 88 6.92 10.12 7.49
CA ARG A 88 6.48 8.74 7.34
C ARG A 88 6.15 8.47 5.88
N TRP A 89 6.72 7.39 5.37
CA TRP A 89 6.46 6.96 4.01
C TRP A 89 6.64 5.45 3.85
N GLY A 90 5.99 4.90 2.84
CA GLY A 90 6.07 3.50 2.46
C GLY A 90 5.80 3.29 0.99
N PHE A 91 6.29 2.17 0.48
CA PHE A 91 6.16 1.72 -0.88
C PHE A 91 5.78 0.24 -0.86
N ILE A 92 4.86 -0.17 -1.71
CA ILE A 92 4.56 -1.58 -1.95
C ILE A 92 4.39 -1.80 -3.45
N VAL A 93 4.96 -2.89 -3.94
CA VAL A 93 4.77 -3.37 -5.30
C VAL A 93 4.39 -4.84 -5.28
N GLU A 94 3.42 -5.20 -6.11
CA GLU A 94 2.89 -6.54 -6.28
C GLU A 94 2.86 -6.86 -7.78
N GLU A 95 3.80 -7.69 -8.25
CA GLU A 95 3.85 -8.19 -9.61
C GLU A 95 3.21 -9.59 -9.66
N LEU A 96 2.30 -9.78 -10.61
CA LEU A 96 1.62 -11.04 -10.91
C LEU A 96 2.06 -11.53 -12.29
N ASN A 97 2.46 -12.80 -12.40
CA ASN A 97 2.85 -13.41 -13.66
C ASN A 97 2.48 -14.90 -13.67
N ASP A 98 1.56 -15.32 -14.56
CA ASP A 98 1.19 -16.73 -14.79
C ASP A 98 1.02 -17.58 -13.53
N GLY A 99 0.18 -17.11 -12.61
CA GLY A 99 -0.09 -17.84 -11.37
C GLY A 99 0.99 -17.69 -10.29
N ASN A 100 2.10 -17.03 -10.59
CA ASN A 100 3.13 -16.63 -9.64
C ASN A 100 2.94 -15.16 -9.23
N ALA A 101 3.60 -14.77 -8.14
CA ALA A 101 3.68 -13.37 -7.76
C ALA A 101 4.98 -13.04 -7.04
N GLU A 102 5.35 -11.77 -7.13
CA GLU A 102 6.39 -11.18 -6.33
C GLU A 102 5.86 -9.93 -5.63
N VAL A 103 6.08 -9.85 -4.33
CA VAL A 103 5.64 -8.75 -3.49
C VAL A 103 6.84 -8.17 -2.76
N LEU A 104 7.03 -6.87 -2.87
CA LEU A 104 8.01 -6.11 -2.11
C LEU A 104 7.31 -4.95 -1.42
N GLY A 105 7.36 -4.94 -0.10
CA GLY A 105 6.93 -3.80 0.72
C GLY A 105 8.12 -3.18 1.43
N VAL A 106 8.20 -1.87 1.44
CA VAL A 106 9.22 -1.09 2.15
C VAL A 106 8.54 0.02 2.94
N MET A 107 8.94 0.21 4.18
CA MET A 107 8.45 1.31 5.00
C MET A 107 9.54 1.85 5.91
N LYS A 108 9.50 3.14 6.18
CA LYS A 108 10.35 3.73 7.22
C LYS A 108 9.93 3.16 8.58
N GLN A 109 10.90 2.74 9.38
CA GLN A 109 10.62 2.19 10.70
C GLN A 109 10.07 3.29 11.62
N SER A 110 8.91 3.01 12.23
CA SER A 110 8.26 3.86 13.21
C SER A 110 7.92 3.00 14.43
N ASN A 111 8.54 3.26 15.57
CA ASN A 111 8.29 2.51 16.80
C ASN A 111 7.39 3.27 17.78
N GLU A 112 6.89 4.45 17.39
CA GLU A 112 6.25 5.37 18.33
C GLU A 112 4.79 4.97 18.58
N GLU A 113 4.40 4.98 19.86
CA GLU A 113 3.05 4.74 20.34
C GLU A 113 2.33 6.05 20.63
N THR A 114 3.08 7.09 20.99
CA THR A 114 2.57 8.43 21.31
C THR A 114 3.05 9.50 20.33
N LEU A 115 2.43 10.68 20.41
CA LEU A 115 2.78 11.84 19.59
C LEU A 115 4.11 12.45 20.06
N GLU A 116 4.33 12.45 21.37
CA GLU A 116 5.54 12.94 22.03
C GLU A 116 6.76 12.09 21.67
N GLU A 117 6.61 10.77 21.56
CA GLU A 117 7.68 9.87 21.08
C GLU A 117 8.03 10.15 19.62
N ALA A 118 7.03 10.38 18.77
CA ALA A 118 7.26 10.74 17.36
C ALA A 118 8.03 12.06 17.23
N GLU A 119 7.72 13.06 18.06
CA GLU A 119 8.47 14.32 18.10
C GLU A 119 9.90 14.13 18.63
N ALA A 120 10.06 13.37 19.71
CA ALA A 120 11.36 13.10 20.31
C ALA A 120 12.30 12.35 19.35
N GLN A 121 11.76 11.43 18.54
CA GLN A 121 12.53 10.72 17.53
C GLN A 121 12.96 11.63 16.38
N ILE A 122 12.20 12.68 16.05
CA ILE A 122 12.61 13.67 15.04
C ILE A 122 13.67 14.63 15.58
N ALA A 123 13.53 15.03 16.85
CA ALA A 123 14.50 15.90 17.52
C ALA A 123 15.88 15.22 17.67
N ARG A 124 15.89 13.89 17.80
CA ARG A 124 17.08 13.07 17.59
C ARG A 124 17.33 13.04 16.09
N LEU A 125 18.14 13.99 15.60
CA LEU A 125 18.67 13.97 14.24
C LEU A 125 19.54 12.72 14.07
N ASP A 126 18.92 11.56 13.89
CA ASP A 126 19.62 10.31 13.63
C ASP A 126 20.29 10.45 12.27
N VAL A 127 21.61 10.26 12.23
CA VAL A 127 22.45 10.30 11.02
C VAL A 127 22.10 9.17 10.04
N VAL A 128 21.31 8.19 10.49
CA VAL A 128 20.90 7.01 9.72
C VAL A 128 19.41 6.78 9.89
N SER A 129 18.68 6.64 8.78
CA SER A 129 17.28 6.21 8.79
C SER A 129 17.20 4.68 8.65
N THR A 130 16.34 4.06 9.46
CA THR A 130 16.10 2.62 9.38
C THR A 130 14.80 2.33 8.65
N PHE A 131 14.87 1.43 7.68
CA PHE A 131 13.75 0.95 6.88
C PHE A 131 13.53 -0.53 7.13
N LYS A 132 12.26 -0.94 7.12
CA LYS A 132 11.86 -2.35 7.09
C LYS A 132 11.38 -2.66 5.70
N ALA A 133 11.90 -3.73 5.12
CA ALA A 133 11.40 -4.26 3.87
C ALA A 133 11.01 -5.72 4.04
N ALA A 134 9.96 -6.14 3.34
CA ALA A 134 9.52 -7.52 3.27
C ALA A 134 9.43 -7.91 1.80
N ARG A 135 10.06 -9.04 1.44
CA ARG A 135 9.93 -9.63 0.11
C ARG A 135 9.24 -10.97 0.21
N THR A 136 8.35 -11.24 -0.74
CA THR A 136 7.61 -12.49 -0.84
C THR A 136 7.55 -12.93 -2.29
N THR A 137 7.95 -14.16 -2.56
CA THR A 137 7.75 -14.83 -3.84
C THR A 137 6.70 -15.92 -3.65
N ILE A 138 5.74 -15.98 -4.56
CA ILE A 138 4.63 -16.93 -4.52
C ILE A 138 4.66 -17.74 -5.81
N THR A 139 4.74 -19.06 -5.67
CA THR A 139 4.70 -20.00 -6.80
C THR A 139 3.58 -20.99 -6.53
N GLY A 140 2.50 -20.92 -7.34
CA GLY A 140 1.30 -21.72 -7.10
C GLY A 140 0.69 -21.42 -5.71
N SER A 141 0.57 -22.45 -4.86
CA SER A 141 0.08 -22.34 -3.48
C SER A 141 1.18 -22.07 -2.45
N ARG A 142 2.45 -21.95 -2.84
CA ARG A 142 3.56 -21.81 -1.91
C ARG A 142 4.10 -20.40 -1.90
N ALA A 143 4.22 -19.80 -0.73
CA ALA A 143 4.84 -18.50 -0.52
C ALA A 143 6.17 -18.64 0.24
N VAL A 144 7.22 -18.01 -0.25
CA VAL A 144 8.51 -17.85 0.42
C VAL A 144 8.67 -16.37 0.73
N SER A 145 8.77 -16.02 2.00
CA SER A 145 8.75 -14.63 2.44
C SER A 145 9.81 -14.34 3.49
N GLY A 146 10.43 -13.17 3.43
CA GLY A 146 11.49 -12.76 4.34
C GLY A 146 11.46 -11.26 4.62
N VAL A 147 11.94 -10.88 5.80
CA VAL A 147 12.01 -9.48 6.23
C VAL A 147 13.47 -9.08 6.35
N MET A 148 13.78 -7.87 5.90
CA MET A 148 15.09 -7.25 5.95
C MET A 148 15.01 -5.88 6.60
N THR A 149 16.12 -5.45 7.19
CA THR A 149 16.28 -4.10 7.73
C THR A 149 17.35 -3.41 6.93
N VAL A 150 17.04 -2.24 6.40
CA VAL A 150 17.97 -1.43 5.61
C VAL A 150 18.30 -0.17 6.38
N HIS A 151 19.58 0.15 6.45
CA HIS A 151 20.08 1.38 6.99
C HIS A 151 20.48 2.27 5.82
N ALA A 152 19.88 3.44 5.72
CA ALA A 152 20.14 4.41 4.67
C ALA A 152 20.60 5.74 5.27
N PRO A 153 21.23 6.62 4.48
CA PRO A 153 21.54 7.97 4.92
C PRO A 153 20.31 8.64 5.54
N ALA A 154 20.51 9.44 6.58
CA ALA A 154 19.46 10.31 7.06
C ALA A 154 18.88 11.11 5.88
N HIS A 155 17.56 11.32 5.91
CA HIS A 155 16.81 12.21 5.01
C HIS A 155 16.17 11.61 3.75
N LEU A 156 16.31 10.31 3.45
CA LEU A 156 15.53 9.73 2.35
C LEU A 156 14.03 9.95 2.56
N THR A 157 13.42 10.64 1.60
CA THR A 157 11.98 10.86 1.47
C THR A 157 11.41 9.87 0.47
N TYR A 158 10.09 9.88 0.32
CA TYR A 158 9.40 9.05 -0.67
C TYR A 158 9.82 9.38 -2.12
N ARG A 159 10.44 10.55 -2.37
CA ARG A 159 10.94 10.94 -3.68
C ARG A 159 12.20 10.18 -4.08
N GLU A 160 13.01 9.76 -3.11
CA GLU A 160 14.25 8.99 -3.32
C GLU A 160 14.03 7.48 -3.18
N ILE A 161 12.87 6.98 -3.60
CA ILE A 161 12.53 5.56 -3.50
C ILE A 161 13.54 4.66 -4.24
N ASP A 162 13.98 5.08 -5.43
CA ASP A 162 14.94 4.30 -6.22
C ASP A 162 16.29 4.14 -5.51
N GLU A 163 16.74 5.16 -4.78
CA GLU A 163 17.96 5.09 -3.97
C GLU A 163 17.80 4.06 -2.83
N LEU A 164 16.65 4.04 -2.15
CA LEU A 164 16.40 3.04 -1.11
C LEU A 164 16.32 1.63 -1.69
N LEU A 165 15.69 1.46 -2.84
CA LEU A 165 15.49 0.16 -3.46
C LEU A 165 16.81 -0.40 -4.01
N ALA A 166 17.74 0.45 -4.46
CA ALA A 166 19.11 0.07 -4.81
C ALA A 166 19.93 -0.42 -3.60
N LEU A 167 19.57 -0.04 -2.37
CA LEU A 167 20.22 -0.50 -1.13
C LEU A 167 19.65 -1.83 -0.61
N LEU A 168 18.53 -2.32 -1.18
CA LEU A 168 17.94 -3.57 -0.71
C LEU A 168 18.81 -4.76 -1.11
N PRO A 169 19.07 -5.70 -0.18
CA PRO A 169 19.71 -6.95 -0.55
C PRO A 169 18.82 -7.73 -1.53
N ALA A 170 19.48 -8.47 -2.44
CA ALA A 170 18.81 -9.31 -3.43
C ALA A 170 17.99 -10.43 -2.78
N GLU A 171 18.33 -10.88 -1.57
CA GLU A 171 17.54 -11.88 -0.85
C GLU A 171 17.43 -11.52 0.63
N PRO A 172 16.30 -11.81 1.29
CA PRO A 172 16.19 -11.67 2.73
C PRO A 172 17.16 -12.62 3.46
N PRO A 173 17.78 -12.19 4.59
CA PRO A 173 18.74 -13.02 5.33
C PRO A 173 18.10 -14.26 5.96
N ARG A 174 16.78 -14.22 6.17
CA ARG A 174 15.97 -15.34 6.65
C ARG A 174 14.64 -15.33 5.93
N VAL A 175 14.28 -16.49 5.40
CA VAL A 175 13.00 -16.72 4.74
C VAL A 175 12.17 -17.73 5.52
N ARG A 176 10.87 -17.65 5.35
CA ARG A 176 9.89 -18.61 5.85
C ARG A 176 9.01 -19.04 4.69
N THR A 177 8.74 -20.32 4.64
CA THR A 177 7.79 -20.90 3.68
C THR A 177 6.42 -21.04 4.34
N LEU A 178 5.38 -20.73 3.58
CA LEU A 178 3.97 -20.86 3.97
C LEU A 178 3.19 -21.49 2.81
N GLU A 179 2.31 -22.43 3.13
CA GLU A 179 1.30 -22.92 2.18
C GLU A 179 0.07 -22.02 2.26
N LEU A 180 -0.38 -21.56 1.09
CA LEU A 180 -1.51 -20.65 0.92
C LEU A 180 -2.80 -21.46 0.78
N PRO A 181 -3.82 -21.18 1.60
CA PRO A 181 -5.15 -21.71 1.38
C PRO A 181 -5.68 -21.34 -0.02
N SER A 182 -6.51 -22.21 -0.59
CA SER A 182 -7.20 -21.92 -1.85
C SER A 182 -7.97 -20.59 -1.77
N GLY A 183 -7.95 -19.83 -2.87
CA GLY A 183 -8.58 -18.51 -2.96
C GLY A 183 -7.81 -17.37 -2.28
N THR A 184 -6.62 -17.62 -1.72
CA THR A 184 -5.78 -16.56 -1.14
C THR A 184 -5.19 -15.70 -2.25
N GLN A 185 -5.43 -14.40 -2.17
CA GLN A 185 -4.80 -13.41 -3.03
C GLN A 185 -3.32 -13.23 -2.68
N LYS A 186 -2.55 -12.92 -3.72
CA LYS A 186 -1.09 -12.93 -3.67
C LYS A 186 -0.47 -11.66 -3.09
N GLY A 187 -1.29 -10.71 -2.68
CA GLY A 187 -0.87 -9.46 -2.07
C GLY A 187 -2.07 -8.63 -1.60
N PHE A 188 -1.79 -7.54 -0.90
CA PHE A 188 -2.80 -6.63 -0.38
C PHE A 188 -3.42 -5.78 -1.48
N LEU A 189 -2.62 -5.18 -2.37
CA LEU A 189 -3.14 -4.34 -3.46
C LEU A 189 -4.01 -5.16 -4.42
N VAL A 190 -3.59 -6.37 -4.75
CA VAL A 190 -4.36 -7.31 -5.57
C VAL A 190 -5.68 -7.69 -4.89
N ALA A 191 -5.66 -7.91 -3.56
CA ALA A 191 -6.88 -8.18 -2.80
C ALA A 191 -7.82 -6.98 -2.78
N MET A 192 -7.28 -5.77 -2.62
CA MET A 192 -8.04 -4.52 -2.66
C MET A 192 -8.69 -4.30 -4.02
N ASP A 193 -7.94 -4.43 -5.11
CA ASP A 193 -8.41 -4.29 -6.49
C ASP A 193 -9.56 -5.26 -6.79
N SER A 194 -9.37 -6.54 -6.45
CA SER A 194 -10.40 -7.57 -6.58
C SER A 194 -11.67 -7.25 -5.77
N LEU A 195 -11.52 -6.80 -4.52
CA LEU A 195 -12.65 -6.49 -3.65
C LEU A 195 -13.41 -5.23 -4.13
N ILE A 196 -12.70 -4.21 -4.60
CA ILE A 196 -13.30 -3.01 -5.21
C ILE A 196 -14.07 -3.41 -6.47
N GLY A 197 -13.45 -4.16 -7.39
CA GLY A 197 -14.10 -4.64 -8.62
C GLY A 197 -15.37 -5.45 -8.35
N ALA A 198 -15.31 -6.37 -7.37
CA ALA A 198 -16.46 -7.18 -6.96
C ALA A 198 -17.60 -6.36 -6.31
N SER A 199 -17.28 -5.20 -5.75
CA SER A 199 -18.24 -4.37 -5.00
C SER A 199 -18.98 -3.33 -5.84
N VAL A 200 -18.44 -2.90 -6.99
CA VAL A 200 -19.07 -1.84 -7.82
C VAL A 200 -20.52 -2.17 -8.19
N GLY A 201 -20.80 -3.40 -8.61
CA GLY A 201 -22.16 -3.83 -8.94
C GLY A 201 -23.07 -3.87 -7.71
N PRO A 202 -22.78 -4.71 -6.70
CA PRO A 202 -23.60 -4.87 -5.51
C PRO A 202 -23.87 -3.56 -4.74
N CYS A 203 -22.89 -2.66 -4.68
CA CYS A 203 -23.03 -1.39 -3.95
C CYS A 203 -23.86 -0.33 -4.69
N ARG A 204 -24.10 -0.51 -5.99
CA ARG A 204 -25.03 0.34 -6.77
C ARG A 204 -26.48 -0.14 -6.70
N THR A 205 -26.71 -1.36 -6.22
CA THR A 205 -28.04 -1.97 -6.16
C THR A 205 -28.45 -2.20 -4.70
N THR A 206 -29.57 -2.90 -4.48
CA THR A 206 -30.05 -3.24 -3.13
C THR A 206 -29.28 -4.38 -2.46
N SER A 207 -28.34 -5.02 -3.17
CA SER A 207 -27.52 -6.13 -2.68
C SER A 207 -26.55 -5.70 -1.57
N GLY A 208 -25.94 -4.52 -1.72
CA GLY A 208 -25.01 -3.96 -0.74
C GLY A 208 -23.75 -4.83 -0.52
N ALA A 209 -23.09 -4.61 0.62
CA ALA A 209 -21.81 -5.25 0.93
C ALA A 209 -21.89 -6.75 1.24
N GLY A 210 -23.08 -7.27 1.59
CA GLY A 210 -23.25 -8.67 2.01
C GLY A 210 -22.96 -9.71 0.92
N ASP A 211 -23.11 -9.31 -0.35
CA ASP A 211 -22.86 -10.16 -1.51
C ASP A 211 -21.39 -10.15 -1.96
N VAL A 212 -20.54 -9.32 -1.33
CA VAL A 212 -19.12 -9.20 -1.66
C VAL A 212 -18.30 -10.15 -0.76
N PRO A 213 -17.63 -11.16 -1.32
CA PRO A 213 -16.93 -12.16 -0.52
C PRO A 213 -15.72 -11.57 0.21
N THR A 214 -15.44 -12.10 1.40
CA THR A 214 -14.17 -11.84 2.10
C THR A 214 -13.02 -12.48 1.34
N VAL A 215 -11.92 -11.73 1.18
CA VAL A 215 -10.77 -12.11 0.38
C VAL A 215 -9.57 -12.37 1.31
N PRO A 216 -9.06 -13.62 1.39
CA PRO A 216 -7.80 -13.87 2.08
C PRO A 216 -6.64 -13.26 1.30
N TYR A 217 -5.63 -12.77 2.00
CA TYR A 217 -4.37 -12.39 1.36
C TYR A 217 -3.16 -12.63 2.26
N LEU A 218 -1.98 -12.72 1.65
CA LEU A 218 -0.71 -12.81 2.35
C LEU A 218 -0.06 -11.43 2.44
N TYR A 219 0.41 -11.06 3.63
CA TYR A 219 1.29 -9.91 3.82
C TYR A 219 2.29 -10.20 4.93
N ASN A 220 3.57 -9.91 4.71
CA ASN A 220 4.62 -10.05 5.72
C ASN A 220 4.56 -11.40 6.48
N GLN A 221 4.60 -12.52 5.74
CA GLN A 221 4.53 -13.89 6.28
C GLN A 221 3.25 -14.25 7.04
N THR A 222 2.22 -13.40 7.02
CA THR A 222 1.00 -13.56 7.82
C THR A 222 -0.23 -13.52 6.92
N LEU A 223 -1.19 -14.41 7.16
CA LEU A 223 -2.46 -14.41 6.44
C LEU A 223 -3.44 -13.42 7.08
N TYR A 224 -4.12 -12.68 6.24
CA TYR A 224 -5.14 -11.72 6.59
C TYR A 224 -6.42 -12.02 5.82
N ASP A 225 -7.54 -11.54 6.36
CA ASP A 225 -8.81 -11.43 5.66
C ASP A 225 -9.08 -9.96 5.37
N LEU A 226 -9.39 -9.64 4.12
CA LEU A 226 -9.90 -8.33 3.71
C LEU A 226 -11.39 -8.47 3.40
N SER A 227 -12.22 -7.62 4.01
CA SER A 227 -13.66 -7.63 3.80
C SER A 227 -14.23 -6.23 3.62
N LEU A 228 -15.35 -6.16 2.89
CA LEU A 228 -16.20 -4.98 2.80
C LEU A 228 -17.31 -5.10 3.85
N LEU A 229 -17.31 -4.22 4.84
CA LEU A 229 -18.29 -4.23 5.94
C LEU A 229 -19.62 -3.60 5.52
N SER A 230 -19.54 -2.48 4.80
CA SER A 230 -20.69 -1.75 4.28
C SER A 230 -20.26 -0.94 3.08
N CYS A 231 -21.22 -0.62 2.21
CA CYS A 231 -21.01 0.33 1.14
C CYS A 231 -22.28 1.13 0.86
N ASP A 232 -22.10 2.38 0.49
CA ASP A 232 -23.16 3.29 0.12
C ASP A 232 -22.82 3.92 -1.23
N PHE A 233 -23.76 3.94 -2.18
CA PHE A 233 -23.59 4.67 -3.43
C PHE A 233 -23.83 6.16 -3.20
N GLU A 234 -22.87 6.98 -3.60
CA GLU A 234 -22.95 8.43 -3.53
C GLU A 234 -22.91 9.00 -4.95
N PRO A 235 -23.98 9.68 -5.41
CA PRO A 235 -24.01 10.24 -6.77
C PRO A 235 -22.99 11.36 -6.94
N GLU A 236 -22.58 12.02 -5.85
CA GLU A 236 -21.61 13.10 -5.85
C GLU A 236 -20.81 13.09 -4.54
N LEU A 237 -19.48 13.12 -4.66
CA LEU A 237 -18.53 13.32 -3.57
C LEU A 237 -17.73 14.59 -3.83
N ARG A 238 -17.87 15.58 -2.96
CA ARG A 238 -17.05 16.79 -2.96
C ARG A 238 -15.82 16.59 -2.09
N THR A 239 -14.65 16.80 -2.66
CA THR A 239 -13.38 16.82 -1.94
C THR A 239 -12.77 18.22 -2.00
N LYS A 240 -11.57 18.37 -1.43
CA LYS A 240 -10.83 19.65 -1.51
C LYS A 240 -10.17 19.87 -2.87
N THR A 241 -9.93 18.80 -3.62
CA THR A 241 -9.26 18.84 -4.93
C THR A 241 -10.26 18.88 -6.07
N ASP A 242 -11.42 18.22 -5.93
CA ASP A 242 -12.38 18.08 -7.03
C ASP A 242 -13.77 17.62 -6.53
N THR A 243 -14.72 17.52 -7.47
CA THR A 243 -15.99 16.82 -7.30
C THR A 243 -16.00 15.55 -8.16
N PHE A 244 -16.36 14.43 -7.55
CA PHE A 244 -16.42 13.11 -8.19
C PHE A 244 -17.86 12.64 -8.25
N ALA A 245 -18.34 12.27 -9.44
CA ALA A 245 -19.65 11.68 -9.63
C ALA A 245 -19.60 10.15 -9.52
N ASP A 246 -20.75 9.54 -9.23
CA ASP A 246 -20.96 8.09 -9.25
C ASP A 246 -19.91 7.29 -8.47
N VAL A 247 -19.76 7.60 -7.18
CA VAL A 247 -18.78 6.94 -6.31
C VAL A 247 -19.45 5.97 -5.33
N VAL A 248 -18.67 5.04 -4.80
CA VAL A 248 -19.10 4.19 -3.66
C VAL A 248 -18.25 4.52 -2.45
N ASP A 249 -18.88 4.82 -1.30
CA ASP A 249 -18.25 4.86 0.02
C ASP A 249 -18.13 3.45 0.58
N GLY A 250 -16.99 2.79 0.39
CA GLY A 250 -16.71 1.48 0.94
C GLY A 250 -16.06 1.55 2.32
N ARG A 251 -16.60 0.82 3.30
CA ARG A 251 -15.97 0.62 4.62
C ARG A 251 -15.34 -0.76 4.68
N PHE A 252 -14.02 -0.79 4.81
CA PHE A 252 -13.23 -2.02 4.73
C PHE A 252 -12.66 -2.41 6.09
N GLN A 253 -12.41 -3.71 6.23
CA GLN A 253 -11.75 -4.29 7.38
C GLN A 253 -10.67 -5.28 6.94
N ILE A 254 -9.50 -5.15 7.55
CA ILE A 254 -8.44 -6.16 7.55
C ILE A 254 -8.49 -6.88 8.90
N ARG A 255 -8.49 -8.20 8.88
CA ARG A 255 -8.36 -9.04 10.07
C ARG A 255 -7.14 -9.94 9.97
N ASN A 256 -6.23 -9.83 10.92
CA ASN A 256 -5.10 -10.74 11.03
C ASN A 256 -5.61 -12.13 11.46
N ARG A 257 -5.37 -13.19 10.68
CA ARG A 257 -5.90 -14.52 10.99
C ARG A 257 -5.28 -15.15 12.24
N THR A 258 -4.06 -14.76 12.58
CA THR A 258 -3.33 -15.26 13.76
C THR A 258 -3.73 -14.50 15.02
N THR A 259 -3.56 -13.18 15.04
CA THR A 259 -3.78 -12.36 16.24
C THR A 259 -5.23 -11.94 16.42
N LYS A 260 -6.06 -12.12 15.39
CA LYS A 260 -7.45 -11.63 15.30
C LYS A 260 -7.58 -10.11 15.38
N TYR A 261 -6.48 -9.36 15.38
CA TYR A 261 -6.48 -7.91 15.35
C TYR A 261 -7.16 -7.40 14.08
N GLU A 262 -7.98 -6.36 14.24
CA GLU A 262 -8.76 -5.77 13.16
C GLU A 262 -8.31 -4.34 12.89
N THR A 263 -8.20 -4.00 11.61
CA THR A 263 -7.88 -2.65 11.13
C THR A 263 -8.97 -2.21 10.18
N LYS A 264 -9.56 -1.03 10.41
CA LYS A 264 -10.67 -0.50 9.62
C LYS A 264 -10.24 0.76 8.89
N PHE A 265 -10.74 0.93 7.67
CA PHE A 265 -10.47 2.09 6.83
C PHE A 265 -11.62 2.30 5.84
N ARG A 266 -11.65 3.47 5.21
CA ARG A 266 -12.67 3.83 4.22
C ARG A 266 -12.01 4.16 2.90
N VAL A 267 -12.64 3.73 1.81
CA VAL A 267 -12.20 4.06 0.45
C VAL A 267 -13.43 4.45 -0.36
N PHE A 268 -13.36 5.60 -0.98
CA PHE A 268 -14.29 6.05 -2.01
C PHE A 268 -13.66 5.74 -3.35
N TYR A 269 -14.41 5.11 -4.25
CA TYR A 269 -13.93 4.76 -5.59
C TYR A 269 -15.01 4.99 -6.64
N GLY A 270 -14.58 5.36 -7.85
CA GLY A 270 -15.51 5.60 -8.96
C GLY A 270 -16.12 4.31 -9.49
N THR A 271 -17.30 4.41 -10.10
CA THR A 271 -18.03 3.24 -10.63
C THR A 271 -18.16 3.23 -12.15
N SER A 272 -17.72 4.28 -12.83
CA SER A 272 -17.91 4.48 -14.26
C SER A 272 -16.76 5.27 -14.89
N GLY A 273 -16.67 5.22 -16.22
CA GLY A 273 -15.68 5.96 -17.01
C GLY A 273 -14.23 5.68 -16.61
N GLU A 274 -13.39 6.70 -16.71
CA GLU A 274 -11.96 6.65 -16.37
C GLU A 274 -11.69 6.40 -14.87
N LEU A 275 -12.67 6.67 -14.02
CA LEU A 275 -12.56 6.52 -12.57
C LEU A 275 -13.07 5.17 -12.08
N ARG A 276 -13.57 4.32 -12.96
CA ARG A 276 -14.13 3.03 -12.57
C ARG A 276 -13.08 2.23 -11.80
N GLU A 277 -13.43 1.85 -10.58
CA GLU A 277 -12.60 1.09 -9.63
C GLU A 277 -11.35 1.84 -9.14
N LEU A 278 -11.15 3.11 -9.55
CA LEU A 278 -10.08 3.96 -9.06
C LEU A 278 -10.46 4.57 -7.71
N PRO A 279 -9.67 4.39 -6.65
CA PRO A 279 -9.86 5.13 -5.41
C PRO A 279 -9.76 6.64 -5.68
N VAL A 280 -10.80 7.40 -5.31
CA VAL A 280 -10.82 8.87 -5.39
C VAL A 280 -10.52 9.51 -4.04
N ARG A 281 -10.78 8.78 -2.94
CA ARG A 281 -10.44 9.20 -1.58
C ARG A 281 -10.23 7.98 -0.69
N ALA A 282 -9.25 8.00 0.19
CA ALA A 282 -9.08 6.97 1.21
C ALA A 282 -8.82 7.62 2.58
N VAL A 283 -9.39 7.05 3.63
CA VAL A 283 -9.22 7.53 5.00
C VAL A 283 -8.82 6.37 5.91
N PHE A 284 -7.69 6.53 6.59
CA PHE A 284 -7.13 5.53 7.48
C PHE A 284 -6.67 6.14 8.81
N ARG A 285 -6.92 5.43 9.91
CA ARG A 285 -6.50 5.83 11.26
C ARG A 285 -5.51 4.82 11.82
N PRO A 286 -4.20 4.95 11.53
CA PRO A 286 -3.20 4.01 12.02
C PRO A 286 -3.09 4.00 13.54
N ARG A 287 -3.41 5.13 14.19
CA ARG A 287 -3.41 5.29 15.64
C ARG A 287 -4.65 6.08 16.06
N TRP A 288 -5.05 5.95 17.32
CA TRP A 288 -6.17 6.73 17.88
C TRP A 288 -5.95 8.25 17.78
N TRP A 289 -4.70 8.69 17.73
CA TRP A 289 -4.29 10.09 17.64
C TRP A 289 -3.94 10.55 16.22
N MET A 290 -4.01 9.68 15.20
CA MET A 290 -3.57 10.00 13.83
C MET A 290 -4.60 9.54 12.79
N GLU A 291 -4.93 10.44 11.86
CA GLU A 291 -5.72 10.16 10.67
C GLU A 291 -4.92 10.60 9.44
N VAL A 292 -4.88 9.74 8.43
CA VAL A 292 -4.31 10.01 7.11
C VAL A 292 -5.45 9.94 6.11
N GLU A 293 -5.52 10.95 5.25
CA GLU A 293 -6.49 11.03 4.16
C GLU A 293 -5.74 11.21 2.84
N LEU A 294 -6.09 10.39 1.85
CA LEU A 294 -5.63 10.50 0.47
C LEU A 294 -6.79 11.05 -0.35
N VAL A 295 -6.51 12.01 -1.22
CA VAL A 295 -7.52 12.57 -2.14
C VAL A 295 -6.91 12.62 -3.54
N LEU A 296 -7.60 12.05 -4.52
CA LEU A 296 -7.14 12.02 -5.90
C LEU A 296 -6.97 13.46 -6.43
N ASP A 297 -5.85 13.71 -7.06
CA ASP A 297 -5.49 14.95 -7.71
C ASP A 297 -5.52 14.76 -9.22
N ARG A 298 -6.60 15.22 -9.86
CA ARG A 298 -6.74 15.16 -11.32
C ARG A 298 -5.77 16.07 -12.04
N SER A 299 -5.27 17.12 -11.39
CA SER A 299 -4.35 18.08 -12.03
C SER A 299 -2.95 17.49 -12.27
N ALA A 300 -2.59 16.46 -11.50
CA ALA A 300 -1.31 15.76 -11.63
C ALA A 300 -1.23 14.79 -12.83
N GLY A 301 -2.37 14.39 -13.40
CA GLY A 301 -2.44 13.45 -14.54
C GLY A 301 -2.38 14.09 -15.93
N GLY A 302 -2.24 15.41 -16.03
CA GLY A 302 -2.41 16.18 -17.28
C GLY A 302 -1.13 16.63 -17.99
N ALA A 303 0.06 16.14 -17.63
CA ALA A 303 1.33 16.60 -18.21
C ALA A 303 2.00 15.59 -19.16
N ALA A 304 1.21 14.82 -19.91
CA ALA A 304 1.70 14.01 -21.02
C ALA A 304 0.70 14.10 -22.17
N ASP A 305 0.65 15.27 -22.84
CA ASP A 305 0.28 15.43 -24.24
C ASP A 305 0.27 16.93 -24.58
N THR A 306 1.45 17.46 -24.92
CA THR A 306 1.60 18.53 -25.92
C THR A 306 3.09 18.77 -26.15
N GLU A 307 3.66 18.09 -27.14
CA GLU A 307 4.73 18.68 -27.96
C GLU A 307 4.55 18.20 -29.41
N ASN A 308 4.69 19.18 -30.32
CA ASN A 308 4.32 19.22 -31.73
C ASN A 308 4.99 18.16 -32.61
#